data_AF-A0A938HBI3-F1
#
_entry.id   AF-A0A938HBI3-F1
#
_cell.length_a   1.000
_cell.length_b   1.000
_cell.length_c   1.000
_cell.angle_alpha   90.00
_cell.angle_beta   90.00
_cell.angle_gamma   90.00
#
_symmetry.space_group_name_H-M   'P 1'
#
loop_
_entity.id
_entity.type
_entity.pdbx_description
1 polymer ?
#
loop_
_entity_poly.entity_id
_entity_poly.type
_entity_poly.pdbx_seq_one_letter_code
_entity_poly.pdbx_strand_id
1 'polypeptide(L)'
;MTNGLQNNYRFSFWLPLFAGLLILIPVFIALDLINLAKCSGIIVLILLLVALRKWFTLARINNNRVERIVLTTNDLYMLKQLLPAYNKLSNADQRILADQLGLFLAEVQFKGNWSPSSIFSVGILSVLASWQEGYQNKQHWVFCTADTAAFYIEKQPFQLFDLPSAPINAVDLSTLLKHDAVLHFKNEVLAVV
;
A
#
# COMPACT_ATOMS: atom_id res chain seq x y z
N MET A 1 -8.94 2.09 27.20
CA MET A 1 -7.59 2.68 27.39
C MET A 1 -6.72 2.23 26.23
N THR A 2 -6.64 3.04 25.18
CA THR A 2 -5.87 2.73 23.96
C THR A 2 -4.44 3.25 24.14
N ASN A 3 -3.55 2.37 24.58
CA ASN A 3 -2.10 2.65 24.63
C ASN A 3 -1.46 2.46 23.25
N GLY A 4 -2.01 3.11 22.23
CA GLY A 4 -1.49 3.09 20.86
C GLY A 4 -0.67 4.34 20.58
N LEU A 5 0.67 4.23 20.66
CA LEU A 5 1.64 5.05 19.91
C LEU A 5 1.54 6.59 20.04
N GLN A 6 1.18 7.14 21.20
CA GLN A 6 0.98 8.58 21.34
C GLN A 6 2.24 9.41 21.69
N ASN A 7 3.46 8.85 21.68
CA ASN A 7 4.57 9.55 22.34
C ASN A 7 5.91 9.63 21.59
N ASN A 8 5.92 9.80 20.26
CA ASN A 8 7.16 10.18 19.57
C ASN A 8 6.97 11.00 18.30
N TYR A 9 5.90 11.77 18.24
CA TYR A 9 5.81 12.84 17.26
C TYR A 9 6.77 13.95 17.69
N ARG A 10 7.97 13.94 17.08
CA ARG A 10 9.09 14.90 17.22
C ARG A 10 8.72 16.36 16.88
N PHE A 11 7.43 16.67 16.76
CA PHE A 11 6.84 18.01 16.67
C PHE A 11 6.95 18.79 17.99
N SER A 12 7.08 18.10 19.13
CA SER A 12 7.07 18.73 20.46
C SER A 12 8.23 19.70 20.72
N PHE A 13 9.41 19.52 20.09
CA PHE A 13 10.52 20.47 20.26
C PHE A 13 10.35 21.75 19.42
N TRP A 14 9.89 21.61 18.17
CA TRP A 14 9.81 22.72 17.22
C TRP A 14 8.67 23.69 17.53
N LEU A 15 7.53 23.20 18.03
CA LEU A 15 6.37 24.06 18.32
C LEU A 15 6.64 25.09 19.44
N PRO A 16 7.17 24.72 20.62
CA PRO A 16 7.55 25.67 21.66
C PRO A 16 8.67 26.61 21.19
N LEU A 17 9.63 26.11 20.41
CA LEU A 17 10.70 26.92 19.82
C LEU A 17 10.11 28.05 18.95
N PHE A 18 9.23 27.70 18.00
CA PHE A 18 8.59 28.70 17.14
C PHE A 18 7.69 29.65 17.91
N ALA A 19 6.90 29.14 18.86
CA ALA A 19 6.05 29.97 19.71
C ALA A 19 6.88 30.99 20.52
N GLY A 20 7.99 30.55 21.10
CA GLY A 20 8.92 31.41 21.83
C GLY A 20 9.53 32.50 20.94
N LEU A 21 10.05 32.13 19.76
CA LEU A 21 10.60 33.13 18.83
C LEU A 21 9.54 34.12 18.33
N LEU A 22 8.31 33.66 18.07
CA LEU A 22 7.20 34.52 17.63
C LEU A 22 6.77 35.51 18.72
N ILE A 23 6.77 35.10 19.99
CA ILE A 23 6.50 35.99 21.14
C ILE A 23 7.67 36.97 21.35
N LEU A 24 8.90 36.57 21.03
CA LEU A 24 10.08 37.43 21.15
C LEU A 24 10.02 38.64 20.20
N ILE A 25 9.36 38.52 19.05
CA ILE A 25 9.21 39.60 18.06
C ILE A 25 8.51 40.83 18.65
N PRO A 26 7.28 40.75 19.20
CA PRO A 26 6.62 41.90 19.82
C PRO A 26 7.36 42.40 21.06
N VAL A 27 8.04 41.53 21.82
CA VAL A 27 8.88 41.95 22.95
C VAL A 27 10.04 42.83 22.48
N PHE A 28 10.73 42.45 21.39
CA PHE A 28 11.80 43.28 20.83
C PHE A 28 11.28 44.59 20.22
N ILE A 29 10.08 44.60 19.66
CA ILE A 29 9.44 45.83 19.20
C ILE A 29 9.13 46.75 20.38
N ALA A 30 8.62 46.21 21.50
CA ALA A 30 8.31 46.99 22.70
C ALA A 30 9.56 47.58 23.40
N LEU A 31 10.74 46.99 23.17
CA LEU A 31 12.02 47.47 23.68
C LEU A 31 12.77 48.38 22.68
N ASP A 32 12.12 48.82 21.59
CA ASP A 32 12.71 49.59 20.48
C ASP A 32 13.90 48.91 19.76
N LEU A 33 14.06 47.59 19.93
CA LEU A 33 15.11 46.77 19.31
C LEU A 33 14.68 46.26 17.92
N ILE A 34 14.34 47.18 17.01
CA ILE A 34 13.75 46.87 15.70
C ILE A 34 14.65 45.94 14.86
N ASN A 35 15.97 46.14 14.90
CA ASN A 35 16.92 45.31 14.14
C ASN A 35 16.93 43.85 14.64
N LEU A 36 16.81 43.62 15.94
CA LEU A 36 16.73 42.29 16.52
C LEU A 36 15.40 41.62 16.19
N ALA A 37 14.29 42.37 16.19
CA ALA A 37 12.99 41.85 15.77
C ALA A 37 13.01 41.35 14.32
N LYS A 38 13.63 42.11 13.41
CA LYS A 38 13.82 41.69 12.01
C LYS A 38 14.66 40.42 11.89
N CYS A 39 15.78 40.35 12.61
CA CYS A 39 16.64 39.16 12.63
C CYS A 39 15.89 37.93 13.17
N SER A 40 15.13 38.09 14.26
CA SER A 40 14.29 37.03 14.83
C SER A 40 13.29 36.49 13.81
N GLY A 41 12.57 37.38 13.10
CA GLY A 41 11.62 36.97 12.06
C GLY A 41 12.29 36.19 10.91
N ILE A 42 13.46 36.61 10.47
CA ILE A 42 14.23 35.89 9.44
C ILE A 42 14.67 34.51 9.95
N ILE A 43 15.12 34.42 11.20
CA ILE A 43 15.52 33.16 11.83
C ILE A 43 14.33 32.20 11.93
N VAL A 44 13.14 32.69 12.33
CA VAL A 44 11.90 31.89 12.34
C VAL A 44 11.61 31.31 10.97
N LEU A 45 11.67 32.14 9.92
CA LEU A 45 11.40 31.71 8.55
C LEU A 45 12.36 30.59 8.12
N ILE A 46 13.67 30.76 8.33
CA ILE A 46 14.68 29.77 7.96
C ILE A 46 14.46 28.46 8.72
N LEU A 47 14.25 28.54 10.04
CA LEU A 47 13.99 27.36 10.88
C LEU A 47 12.71 26.63 10.46
N LEU A 48 11.66 27.36 10.06
CA LEU A 48 10.42 26.79 9.57
C LEU A 48 10.65 25.98 8.28
N LEU A 49 11.41 26.52 7.33
CA LEU A 49 11.75 25.81 6.09
C LEU A 49 12.53 24.52 6.36
N VAL A 50 13.49 24.57 7.30
CA VAL A 50 14.26 23.40 7.72
C VAL A 50 13.36 22.35 8.39
N ALA A 51 12.49 22.77 9.30
CA ALA A 51 11.55 21.90 9.99
C ALA A 51 10.60 21.22 9.00
N LEU A 52 10.02 21.98 8.06
CA LEU A 52 9.16 21.47 6.99
C LEU A 52 9.88 20.41 6.17
N ARG A 53 11.12 20.66 5.74
CA ARG A 53 11.89 19.69 4.95
C ARG A 53 12.12 18.39 5.74
N LYS A 54 12.42 18.49 7.03
CA LYS A 54 12.55 17.33 7.92
C LYS A 54 11.22 16.57 8.06
N TRP A 55 10.11 17.28 8.24
CA TRP A 55 8.79 16.68 8.35
C TRP A 55 8.34 16.02 7.05
N PHE A 56 8.58 16.61 5.88
CA PHE A 56 8.29 15.98 4.59
C PHE A 56 9.11 14.72 4.38
N THR A 57 10.39 14.74 4.76
CA THR A 57 11.25 13.55 4.66
C THR A 57 10.76 12.44 5.59
N LEU A 58 10.43 12.78 6.83
CA LEU A 58 9.91 11.81 7.80
C LEU A 58 8.54 11.29 7.39
N ALA A 59 7.65 12.15 6.87
CA ALA A 59 6.36 11.76 6.33
C ALA A 59 6.54 10.84 5.12
N ARG A 60 7.51 11.09 4.24
CA ARG A 60 7.81 10.20 3.11
C ARG A 60 8.34 8.84 3.57
N ILE A 61 9.18 8.80 4.60
CA ILE A 61 9.71 7.55 5.17
C ILE A 61 8.60 6.77 5.91
N ASN A 62 7.75 7.48 6.68
CA ASN A 62 6.68 6.87 7.45
C ASN A 62 5.45 6.54 6.59
N ASN A 63 5.32 7.17 5.42
CA ASN A 63 4.41 6.73 4.39
C ASN A 63 5.03 5.46 3.80
N ASN A 64 4.78 4.31 4.45
CA ASN A 64 5.04 2.96 3.92
C ASN A 64 4.19 2.71 2.66
N ARG A 65 4.07 3.67 1.75
CA ARG A 65 3.37 3.47 0.50
C ARG A 65 4.33 2.73 -0.41
N VAL A 66 4.12 1.43 -0.52
CA VAL A 66 4.87 0.64 -1.48
C VAL A 66 4.55 1.19 -2.87
N GLU A 67 5.60 1.53 -3.62
CA GLU A 67 5.44 2.01 -4.98
C GLU A 67 4.88 0.88 -5.85
N ARG A 68 3.84 1.20 -6.61
CA ARG A 68 3.17 0.23 -7.49
C ARG A 68 4.18 -0.37 -8.47
N ILE A 69 4.19 -1.69 -8.60
CA ILE A 69 4.93 -2.36 -9.67
C ILE A 69 4.19 -2.13 -10.99
N VAL A 70 4.87 -1.53 -11.97
CA VAL A 70 4.33 -1.40 -13.32
C VAL A 70 4.52 -2.73 -14.04
N LEU A 71 3.40 -3.38 -14.39
CA LEU A 71 3.42 -4.64 -15.13
C LEU A 71 4.10 -4.43 -16.50
N THR A 72 5.09 -5.27 -16.79
CA THR A 72 5.81 -5.27 -18.07
C THR A 72 5.00 -5.96 -19.16
N THR A 73 5.46 -5.90 -20.41
CA THR A 73 4.81 -6.60 -21.53
C THR A 73 4.73 -8.11 -21.32
N ASN A 74 5.75 -8.70 -20.67
CA ASN A 74 5.76 -10.13 -20.34
C ASN A 74 4.70 -10.48 -19.28
N ASP A 75 4.59 -9.65 -18.25
CA ASP A 75 3.59 -9.80 -17.18
C ASP A 75 2.16 -9.69 -17.73
N LEU A 76 1.93 -8.76 -18.65
CA LEU A 76 0.65 -8.62 -19.34
C LEU A 76 0.34 -9.83 -20.25
N TYR A 77 1.36 -10.43 -20.85
CA TYR A 77 1.18 -11.66 -21.63
C TYR A 77 0.79 -12.83 -20.72
N MET A 78 1.46 -12.99 -19.57
CA MET A 78 1.11 -14.00 -18.56
C MET A 78 -0.31 -13.80 -18.01
N LEU A 79 -0.69 -12.55 -17.73
CA LEU A 79 -2.03 -12.20 -17.28
C LEU A 79 -3.10 -12.65 -18.30
N LYS A 80 -2.85 -12.42 -19.59
CA LYS A 80 -3.76 -12.85 -20.67
C LYS A 80 -3.83 -14.36 -20.83
N GLN A 81 -2.75 -15.07 -20.52
CA GLN A 81 -2.70 -16.53 -20.57
C GLN A 81 -3.46 -17.16 -19.40
N LEU A 82 -3.29 -16.61 -18.18
CA LEU A 82 -3.96 -17.10 -16.96
C LEU A 82 -5.43 -16.68 -16.89
N LEU A 83 -5.75 -15.50 -17.42
CA LEU A 83 -7.09 -14.93 -17.44
C LEU A 83 -7.47 -14.52 -18.87
N PRO A 84 -7.87 -15.46 -19.75
CA PRO A 84 -8.29 -15.15 -21.12
C PRO A 84 -9.45 -14.15 -21.20
N ALA A 85 -10.28 -14.11 -20.16
CA ALA A 85 -11.36 -13.14 -19.98
C ALA A 85 -10.87 -11.68 -19.93
N TYR A 86 -9.60 -11.44 -19.60
CA TYR A 86 -9.00 -10.10 -19.53
C TYR A 86 -9.17 -9.31 -20.83
N ASN A 87 -9.01 -9.94 -21.99
CA ASN A 87 -9.16 -9.27 -23.29
C ASN A 87 -10.62 -8.91 -23.62
N LYS A 88 -11.59 -9.52 -22.94
CA LYS A 88 -13.02 -9.24 -23.11
C LYS A 88 -13.52 -8.12 -22.20
N LEU A 89 -12.75 -7.76 -21.18
CA LEU A 89 -13.08 -6.66 -20.27
C LEU A 89 -13.00 -5.29 -20.97
N SER A 90 -13.68 -4.29 -20.43
CA SER A 90 -13.57 -2.91 -20.91
C SER A 90 -12.16 -2.36 -20.70
N ASN A 91 -11.73 -1.38 -21.51
CA ASN A 91 -10.41 -0.75 -21.35
C ASN A 91 -10.21 -0.14 -19.95
N ALA A 92 -11.29 0.34 -19.31
CA ALA A 92 -11.25 0.85 -17.96
C ALA A 92 -10.99 -0.27 -16.94
N ASP A 93 -11.73 -1.38 -17.02
CA ASP A 93 -11.60 -2.51 -16.10
C ASP A 93 -10.26 -3.23 -16.27
N GLN A 94 -9.76 -3.35 -17.51
CA GLN A 94 -8.42 -3.88 -17.79
C GLN A 94 -7.35 -3.06 -17.06
N ARG A 95 -7.43 -1.73 -17.16
CA ARG A 95 -6.49 -0.83 -16.50
C ARG A 95 -6.60 -0.91 -14.97
N ILE A 96 -7.82 -0.97 -14.43
CA ILE A 96 -8.05 -1.12 -12.99
C ILE A 96 -7.47 -2.44 -12.50
N LEU A 97 -7.71 -3.55 -13.20
CA LEU A 97 -7.21 -4.86 -12.81
C LEU A 97 -5.68 -4.90 -12.83
N ALA A 98 -5.05 -4.39 -13.90
CA ALA A 98 -3.60 -4.29 -14.00
C ALA A 98 -3.00 -3.42 -12.88
N ASP A 99 -3.67 -2.31 -12.53
CA ASP A 99 -3.24 -1.39 -11.48
C ASP A 99 -3.33 -2.04 -10.08
N GLN A 100 -4.45 -2.67 -9.77
CA GLN A 100 -4.68 -3.38 -8.51
C GLN A 100 -3.75 -4.58 -8.37
N LEU A 101 -3.48 -5.31 -9.47
CA LEU A 101 -2.52 -6.40 -9.48
C LEU A 101 -1.10 -5.91 -9.22
N GLY A 102 -0.67 -4.84 -9.90
CA GLY A 102 0.66 -4.25 -9.69
C GLY A 102 0.86 -3.72 -8.26
N LEU A 103 -0.20 -3.23 -7.64
CA LEU A 103 -0.19 -2.81 -6.24
C LEU A 103 -0.18 -4.02 -5.28
N PHE A 104 -0.97 -5.06 -5.57
CA PHE A 104 -0.95 -6.31 -4.80
C PHE A 104 0.43 -6.95 -4.78
N LEU A 105 1.07 -7.10 -5.94
CA LEU A 105 2.40 -7.69 -6.06
C LEU A 105 3.49 -6.86 -5.36
N ALA A 106 3.25 -5.57 -5.19
CA ALA A 106 4.17 -4.69 -4.46
C ALA A 106 4.02 -4.86 -2.93
N GLU A 107 2.78 -4.95 -2.45
CA GLU A 107 2.50 -4.98 -1.01
C GLU A 107 2.71 -6.36 -0.37
N VAL A 108 2.38 -7.43 -1.09
CA VAL A 108 2.33 -8.79 -0.54
C VAL A 108 3.72 -9.45 -0.54
N GLN A 109 4.03 -10.19 0.52
CA GLN A 109 5.27 -10.97 0.61
C GLN A 109 5.03 -12.43 0.24
N PHE A 110 5.90 -12.97 -0.61
CA PHE A 110 5.90 -14.39 -0.99
C PHE A 110 7.13 -15.08 -0.41
N LYS A 111 6.93 -16.11 0.42
CA LYS A 111 8.02 -16.90 1.03
C LYS A 111 8.09 -18.30 0.40
N GLY A 112 9.30 -18.75 0.07
CA GLY A 112 9.59 -20.05 -0.55
C GLY A 112 9.79 -20.00 -2.07
N ASN A 113 9.86 -21.17 -2.70
CA ASN A 113 10.14 -21.30 -4.13
C ASN A 113 8.86 -21.23 -4.97
N TRP A 114 8.43 -20.00 -5.26
CA TRP A 114 7.26 -19.76 -6.09
C TRP A 114 7.59 -19.75 -7.59
N SER A 115 6.70 -20.32 -8.41
CA SER A 115 6.72 -20.07 -9.85
C SER A 115 6.07 -18.70 -10.15
N PRO A 116 6.55 -17.94 -11.15
CA PRO A 116 5.93 -16.66 -11.53
C PRO A 116 4.44 -16.79 -11.84
N SER A 117 4.04 -17.88 -12.51
CA SER A 117 2.63 -18.15 -12.85
C SER A 117 1.77 -18.34 -11.60
N SER A 118 2.27 -19.05 -10.58
CA SER A 118 1.54 -19.26 -9.32
C SER A 118 1.32 -17.94 -8.57
N ILE A 119 2.34 -17.06 -8.53
CA ILE A 119 2.23 -15.73 -7.93
C ILE A 119 1.15 -14.90 -8.62
N PHE A 120 1.16 -14.89 -9.96
CA PHE A 120 0.16 -14.18 -10.74
C PHE A 120 -1.25 -14.74 -10.52
N SER A 121 -1.42 -16.06 -10.46
CA SER A 121 -2.72 -16.68 -10.18
C SER A 121 -3.30 -16.24 -8.83
N VAL A 122 -2.47 -16.25 -7.76
CA VAL A 122 -2.89 -15.78 -6.43
C VAL A 122 -3.22 -14.29 -6.46
N GLY A 123 -2.41 -13.49 -7.15
CA GLY A 123 -2.66 -12.05 -7.30
C GLY A 123 -3.96 -11.74 -8.03
N ILE A 124 -4.23 -12.45 -9.15
CA ILE A 124 -5.48 -12.31 -9.91
C ILE A 124 -6.67 -12.68 -9.03
N LEU A 125 -6.66 -13.85 -8.38
CA LEU A 125 -7.74 -14.27 -7.49
C LEU A 125 -7.97 -13.26 -6.36
N SER A 126 -6.90 -12.76 -5.74
CA SER A 126 -6.98 -11.78 -4.64
C SER A 126 -7.60 -10.46 -5.09
N VAL A 127 -7.19 -9.95 -6.25
CA VAL A 127 -7.74 -8.71 -6.82
C VAL A 127 -9.21 -8.88 -7.19
N LEU A 128 -9.58 -10.02 -7.77
CA LEU A 128 -10.97 -10.31 -8.13
C LEU A 128 -11.87 -10.50 -6.92
N ALA A 129 -11.39 -11.24 -5.91
CA ALA A 129 -12.12 -11.45 -4.67
C ALA A 129 -12.38 -10.13 -3.91
N SER A 130 -11.43 -9.19 -3.97
CA SER A 130 -11.50 -7.87 -3.32
C SER A 130 -12.08 -6.75 -4.20
N TRP A 131 -12.56 -7.06 -5.41
CA TRP A 131 -12.91 -6.05 -6.44
C TRP A 131 -13.91 -4.98 -5.97
N GLN A 132 -14.87 -5.34 -5.12
CA GLN A 132 -15.92 -4.43 -4.62
C GLN A 132 -15.66 -3.89 -3.21
N GLU A 133 -14.58 -4.29 -2.55
CA GLU A 133 -14.33 -3.99 -1.14
C GLU A 133 -13.46 -2.74 -0.94
N GLY A 134 -13.10 -2.07 -2.04
CA GLY A 134 -12.22 -0.91 -2.02
C GLY A 134 -10.76 -1.29 -1.72
N TYR A 135 -9.93 -0.27 -1.49
CA TYR A 135 -8.52 -0.49 -1.18
C TYR A 135 -8.35 -0.98 0.26
N GLN A 136 -7.77 -2.18 0.41
CA GLN A 136 -7.28 -2.71 1.67
C GLN A 136 -5.75 -2.77 1.64
N ASN A 137 -5.10 -2.40 2.74
CA ASN A 137 -3.64 -2.49 2.88
C ASN A 137 -3.24 -3.97 3.05
N LYS A 138 -2.43 -4.48 2.13
CA LYS A 138 -2.04 -5.90 2.07
C LYS A 138 -0.60 -6.16 2.49
N GLN A 139 0.07 -5.19 3.11
CA GLN A 139 1.50 -5.26 3.43
C GLN A 139 1.87 -6.34 4.47
N HIS A 140 0.89 -6.77 5.25
CA HIS A 140 1.04 -7.81 6.26
C HIS A 140 0.64 -9.20 5.71
N TRP A 141 0.27 -9.28 4.44
CA TRP A 141 -0.14 -10.53 3.82
C TRP A 141 1.12 -11.28 3.40
N VAL A 142 1.28 -12.48 3.94
CA VAL A 142 2.43 -13.33 3.66
C VAL A 142 1.93 -14.69 3.21
N PHE A 143 2.16 -14.99 1.93
CA PHE A 143 1.83 -16.30 1.34
C PHE A 143 3.08 -17.16 1.25
N CYS A 144 2.95 -18.39 1.72
CA CYS A 144 4.00 -19.38 1.73
C CYS A 144 3.62 -20.54 0.82
N THR A 145 4.56 -21.03 0.01
CA THR A 145 4.35 -22.23 -0.81
C THR A 145 4.57 -23.49 0.02
N ALA A 146 3.64 -24.44 -0.07
CA ALA A 146 3.84 -25.79 0.46
C ALA A 146 4.37 -26.73 -0.63
N ASP A 147 3.86 -26.59 -1.86
CA ASP A 147 4.23 -27.34 -3.05
C ASP A 147 3.89 -26.55 -4.34
N THR A 148 4.14 -27.12 -5.52
CA THR A 148 3.85 -26.49 -6.83
C THR A 148 2.38 -26.16 -7.06
N ALA A 149 1.47 -26.85 -6.37
CA ALA A 149 0.03 -26.73 -6.53
C ALA A 149 -0.71 -26.19 -5.30
N ALA A 150 -0.03 -25.97 -4.17
CA ALA A 150 -0.68 -25.56 -2.91
C ALA A 150 0.11 -24.48 -2.15
N PHE A 151 -0.63 -23.62 -1.46
CA PHE A 151 -0.07 -22.54 -0.64
C PHE A 151 -0.77 -22.43 0.72
N TYR A 152 -0.12 -21.77 1.67
CA TYR A 152 -0.68 -21.45 2.97
C TYR A 152 -0.37 -19.99 3.33
N ILE A 153 -1.09 -19.45 4.31
CA ILE A 153 -0.87 -18.11 4.85
C ILE A 153 -0.01 -18.23 6.10
N GLU A 154 1.00 -17.39 6.29
CA GLU A 154 1.90 -17.48 7.47
C GLU A 154 1.15 -17.43 8.82
N LYS A 155 0.03 -16.70 8.88
CA LYS A 155 -0.84 -16.64 10.06
C LYS A 155 -1.53 -17.98 10.39
N GLN A 156 -1.74 -18.84 9.40
CA GLN A 156 -2.37 -20.16 9.56
C GLN A 156 -1.63 -21.21 8.73
N PRO A 157 -0.50 -21.73 9.23
CA PRO A 157 0.35 -22.67 8.49
C PRO A 157 -0.28 -24.06 8.30
N PHE A 158 -1.36 -24.38 9.03
CA PHE A 158 -2.03 -25.67 8.98
C PHE A 158 -3.15 -25.76 7.93
N GLN A 159 -3.56 -24.63 7.33
CA GLN A 159 -4.58 -24.60 6.29
C GLN A 159 -3.91 -24.44 4.93
N LEU A 160 -4.05 -25.46 4.09
CA LEU A 160 -3.54 -25.51 2.73
C LEU A 160 -4.64 -25.12 1.75
N PHE A 161 -4.30 -24.29 0.79
CA PHE A 161 -5.17 -23.84 -0.28
C PHE A 161 -4.60 -24.27 -1.63
N ASP A 162 -5.46 -24.82 -2.48
CA ASP A 162 -5.08 -25.24 -3.81
C ASP A 162 -5.00 -24.03 -4.76
N LEU A 163 -3.96 -24.01 -5.59
CA LEU A 163 -3.84 -23.08 -6.70
C LEU A 163 -4.78 -23.53 -7.82
N PRO A 164 -5.58 -22.62 -8.42
CA PRO A 164 -6.35 -22.96 -9.60
C PRO A 164 -5.39 -23.34 -10.73
N SER A 165 -5.51 -24.58 -11.20
CA SER A 165 -4.67 -25.17 -12.25
C SER A 165 -5.17 -24.87 -13.67
N ALA A 166 -6.40 -24.36 -13.82
CA ALA A 166 -7.03 -24.06 -15.10
C ALA A 166 -7.23 -22.55 -15.32
N PRO A 167 -7.06 -22.05 -16.56
CA PRO A 167 -7.34 -20.66 -16.89
C PRO A 167 -8.83 -20.35 -16.69
N ILE A 168 -9.11 -19.22 -16.04
CA ILE A 168 -10.48 -18.81 -15.74
C ILE A 168 -11.12 -18.25 -17.01
N ASN A 169 -11.98 -19.07 -17.62
CA ASN A 169 -12.74 -18.70 -18.81
C ASN A 169 -14.08 -18.07 -18.39
N ALA A 170 -14.13 -16.74 -18.33
CA ALA A 170 -15.37 -16.00 -18.16
C ALA A 170 -15.68 -15.15 -19.40
N VAL A 171 -16.96 -14.83 -19.58
CA VAL A 171 -17.42 -13.98 -20.68
C VAL A 171 -17.37 -12.51 -20.25
N ASP A 172 -17.85 -12.20 -19.04
CA ASP A 172 -17.97 -10.84 -18.50
C ASP A 172 -17.45 -10.71 -17.06
N LEU A 173 -17.13 -9.49 -16.62
CA LEU A 173 -16.64 -9.21 -15.26
C LEU A 173 -17.59 -9.74 -14.16
N SER A 174 -18.90 -9.57 -14.32
CA SER A 174 -19.90 -10.03 -13.35
C SER A 174 -19.93 -11.55 -13.21
N THR A 175 -19.71 -12.28 -14.32
CA THR A 175 -19.59 -13.75 -14.32
C THR A 175 -18.28 -14.21 -13.70
N LEU A 176 -17.22 -13.44 -13.91
CA LEU A 176 -15.88 -13.72 -13.39
C LEU A 176 -15.80 -13.53 -11.87
N LEU A 177 -16.45 -12.50 -11.32
CA LEU A 177 -16.53 -12.28 -9.87
C LEU A 177 -17.35 -13.35 -9.13
N LYS A 178 -18.26 -14.04 -9.84
CA LYS A 178 -19.08 -15.14 -9.30
C LYS A 178 -18.48 -16.52 -9.56
N HIS A 179 -17.29 -16.60 -10.17
CA HIS A 179 -16.65 -17.87 -10.46
C HIS A 179 -16.28 -18.59 -9.16
N ASP A 180 -16.49 -19.91 -9.11
CA ASP A 180 -16.31 -20.71 -7.88
C ASP A 180 -14.93 -20.54 -7.25
N ALA A 181 -13.87 -20.52 -8.07
CA ALA A 181 -12.50 -20.26 -7.60
C ALA A 181 -12.33 -18.88 -6.92
N VAL A 182 -13.01 -17.84 -7.41
CA VAL A 182 -12.94 -16.49 -6.84
C VAL A 182 -13.76 -16.41 -5.54
N LEU A 183 -14.94 -17.05 -5.52
CA LEU A 183 -15.78 -17.11 -4.32
C LEU A 183 -15.13 -17.93 -3.21
N HIS A 184 -14.50 -19.06 -3.55
CA HIS A 184 -13.73 -19.88 -2.61
C HIS A 184 -12.57 -19.07 -2.02
N PHE A 185 -11.78 -18.40 -2.86
CA PHE A 185 -10.69 -17.56 -2.40
C PHE A 185 -11.19 -16.42 -1.49
N LYS A 186 -12.31 -15.78 -1.86
CA LYS A 186 -12.93 -14.72 -1.06
C LYS A 186 -13.36 -15.22 0.32
N ASN A 187 -14.06 -16.34 0.38
CA ASN A 187 -14.68 -16.79 1.63
C ASN A 187 -13.68 -17.49 2.56
N GLU A 188 -12.71 -18.21 2.00
CA GLU A 188 -11.79 -19.02 2.80
C GLU A 188 -10.42 -18.36 3.01
N VAL A 189 -9.87 -17.75 1.96
CA VAL A 189 -8.52 -17.17 2.03
C VAL A 189 -8.59 -15.76 2.61
N LEU A 190 -9.41 -14.87 2.05
CA LEU A 190 -9.49 -13.48 2.55
C LEU A 190 -10.02 -13.36 3.98
N ALA A 191 -10.80 -14.33 4.46
CA ALA A 191 -11.27 -14.34 5.86
C ALA A 191 -10.13 -14.56 6.88
N VAL A 192 -8.99 -15.09 6.43
CA VAL A 192 -7.88 -15.54 7.29
C VAL A 192 -6.67 -14.59 7.22
N VAL A 193 -6.52 -13.82 6.13
CA VAL A 193 -5.35 -12.96 5.90
C VAL A 193 -5.41 -11.66 6.68
#